data_AF-A0A6B3N841-F1
#
_entry.id   AF-A0A6B3N841-F1
#
_cell.length_a   1.000
_cell.length_b   1.000
_cell.length_c   1.000
_cell.angle_alpha   90.00
_cell.angle_beta   90.00
_cell.angle_gamma   90.00
#
_symmetry.space_group_name_H-M   'P 1'
#
loop_
_entity.id
_entity.type
_entity.pdbx_description
1 polymer ?
#
loop_
_entity_poly.entity_id
_entity_poly.type
_entity_poly.pdbx_seq_one_letter_code
_entity_poly.pdbx_strand_id
1 'polypeptide(L)'
;MHSKLVKQAGKLLLSVVIVSIGLGSMPAKAQVSDAQVRALVEALRLAAPQTGTENDGLYSDWQIKPENIPRWSRQCNNGQELTPRQFEARPVTARRILVCVMRDVLQEQYSASSNNESVAVQRAASWWMTGKAENYSNPPNSYTRSYIEKVLSFYQQQQRQLGTETTTEPSTQATAPSPKPTASSPSASTAPISDAQVSALVEALRLAAPQTGTDNDELYSDWQVKPENIPRWSKQCQGEELTPRQFATNAETAQGIIACIMRDVLKLQYTASGSNESIAVQRAASWWMTGDPNQYNRGSTASYTQKVLSFYKQSRLQLLPHI
;
A
#
# COMPACT_ATOMS: atom_id res chain seq x y z
N MET A 1 42.81 -80.93 -34.72
CA MET A 1 43.83 -80.62 -35.75
C MET A 1 43.99 -79.11 -35.86
N HIS A 2 45.23 -78.66 -35.62
CA HIS A 2 45.92 -77.39 -35.95
C HIS A 2 45.10 -76.18 -36.40
N SER A 3 45.04 -75.11 -35.59
CA SER A 3 46.00 -73.97 -35.55
C SER A 3 46.04 -73.12 -36.82
N LYS A 4 45.67 -71.83 -36.69
CA LYS A 4 46.62 -70.72 -36.88
C LYS A 4 46.10 -69.41 -36.29
N LEU A 5 47.01 -68.78 -35.57
CA LEU A 5 46.99 -67.46 -34.95
C LEU A 5 47.76 -66.54 -35.91
N VAL A 6 47.22 -65.37 -36.28
CA VAL A 6 48.03 -64.25 -36.79
C VAL A 6 47.48 -62.94 -36.23
N LYS A 7 48.37 -62.23 -35.52
CA LYS A 7 48.20 -60.89 -34.97
C LYS A 7 48.16 -59.84 -36.09
N GLN A 8 47.39 -58.77 -35.88
CA GLN A 8 47.86 -57.43 -36.23
C GLN A 8 47.16 -56.35 -35.40
N ALA A 9 47.97 -55.49 -34.79
CA ALA A 9 47.59 -54.36 -33.97
C ALA A 9 47.24 -53.15 -34.84
N GLY A 10 46.32 -52.29 -34.39
CA GLY A 10 46.11 -50.99 -35.01
C GLY A 10 44.96 -50.19 -34.40
N LYS A 11 45.31 -49.17 -33.62
CA LYS A 11 44.59 -47.91 -33.37
C LYS A 11 43.19 -48.03 -32.73
N LEU A 12 43.05 -47.81 -31.41
CA LEU A 12 42.79 -46.51 -30.79
C LEU A 12 41.70 -45.71 -31.53
N LEU A 13 40.47 -45.72 -30.99
CA LEU A 13 39.57 -44.57 -30.87
C LEU A 13 38.45 -44.95 -29.87
N LEU A 14 38.59 -44.47 -28.63
CA LEU A 14 37.49 -44.40 -27.65
C LEU A 14 36.48 -43.38 -28.17
N SER A 15 35.30 -43.83 -28.61
CA SER A 15 34.14 -42.97 -28.80
C SER A 15 33.36 -42.91 -27.50
N VAL A 16 33.75 -41.99 -26.60
CA VAL A 16 32.95 -41.60 -25.45
C VAL A 16 31.83 -40.70 -25.97
N VAL A 17 30.62 -41.24 -26.05
CA VAL A 17 29.41 -40.43 -26.25
C VAL A 17 29.11 -39.73 -24.92
N ILE A 18 29.56 -38.49 -24.77
CA ILE A 18 29.09 -37.60 -23.71
C ILE A 18 27.69 -37.16 -24.11
N VAL A 19 26.67 -37.80 -23.52
CA VAL A 19 25.31 -37.24 -23.52
C VAL A 19 25.33 -36.04 -22.60
N SER A 20 25.56 -34.86 -23.17
CA SER A 20 25.37 -33.58 -22.49
C SER A 20 23.86 -33.40 -22.23
N ILE A 21 23.41 -33.80 -21.04
CA ILE A 21 22.11 -33.38 -20.52
C ILE A 21 22.23 -31.87 -20.32
N GLY A 22 21.73 -31.11 -21.29
CA GLY A 22 21.52 -29.68 -21.13
C GLY A 22 20.59 -29.49 -19.93
N LEU A 23 21.14 -28.94 -18.85
CA LEU A 23 20.36 -28.28 -17.81
C LEU A 23 19.68 -27.08 -18.48
N GLY A 24 18.51 -27.34 -19.07
CA GLY A 24 17.61 -26.29 -19.47
C GLY A 24 17.29 -25.49 -18.22
N SER A 25 17.74 -24.22 -18.18
CA SER A 25 17.24 -23.25 -17.23
C SER A 25 15.72 -23.24 -17.39
N MET A 26 15.01 -23.84 -16.43
CA MET A 26 13.56 -23.70 -16.36
C MET A 26 13.26 -22.20 -16.35
N PRO A 27 12.36 -21.70 -17.21
CA PRO A 27 12.02 -20.29 -17.18
C PRO A 27 11.51 -19.98 -15.79
N ALA A 28 12.20 -19.08 -15.08
CA ALA A 28 11.70 -18.53 -13.83
C ALA A 28 10.35 -17.91 -14.15
N LYS A 29 9.26 -18.48 -13.59
CA LYS A 29 7.95 -17.85 -13.68
C LYS A 29 8.09 -16.48 -13.04
N ALA A 30 7.79 -15.42 -13.77
CA ALA A 30 7.74 -14.07 -13.21
C ALA A 30 6.72 -14.10 -12.07
N GLN A 31 7.21 -13.99 -10.84
CA GLN A 31 6.39 -13.98 -9.65
C GLN A 31 5.86 -12.56 -9.48
N VAL A 32 4.54 -12.42 -9.39
CA VAL A 32 3.92 -11.12 -9.12
C VAL A 32 4.35 -10.67 -7.73
N SER A 33 4.87 -9.45 -7.63
CA SER A 33 5.35 -8.92 -6.36
C SER A 33 4.19 -8.42 -5.49
N ASP A 34 4.39 -8.41 -4.17
CA ASP A 34 3.38 -7.89 -3.25
C ASP A 34 3.07 -6.41 -3.49
N ALA A 35 4.05 -5.64 -3.99
CA ALA A 35 3.85 -4.25 -4.38
C ALA A 35 2.86 -4.15 -5.55
N GLN A 36 2.98 -5.02 -6.55
CA GLN A 36 2.05 -5.09 -7.69
C GLN A 36 0.65 -5.48 -7.22
N VAL A 37 0.51 -6.49 -6.35
CA VAL A 37 -0.82 -6.87 -5.84
C VAL A 37 -1.45 -5.73 -5.04
N ARG A 38 -0.70 -5.07 -4.15
CA ARG A 38 -1.19 -3.94 -3.34
C ARG A 38 -1.57 -2.74 -4.22
N ALA A 39 -0.80 -2.44 -5.25
CA ALA A 39 -1.11 -1.39 -6.22
C ALA A 39 -2.41 -1.70 -6.99
N LEU A 40 -2.64 -2.97 -7.36
CA LEU A 40 -3.88 -3.40 -8.01
C LEU A 40 -5.09 -3.26 -7.08
N VAL A 41 -4.97 -3.74 -5.84
CA VAL A 41 -6.05 -3.60 -4.84
C VAL A 41 -6.40 -2.13 -4.62
N GLU A 42 -5.41 -1.25 -4.52
CA GLU A 42 -5.65 0.18 -4.37
C GLU A 42 -6.30 0.79 -5.62
N ALA A 43 -5.86 0.39 -6.81
CA ALA A 43 -6.45 0.85 -8.07
C ALA A 43 -7.93 0.43 -8.20
N LEU A 44 -8.29 -0.79 -7.77
CA LEU A 44 -9.67 -1.24 -7.72
C LEU A 44 -10.53 -0.39 -6.78
N ARG A 45 -9.98 0.02 -5.62
CA ARG A 45 -10.63 0.92 -4.67
C ARG A 45 -10.89 2.30 -5.26
N LEU A 46 -9.88 2.88 -5.89
CA LEU A 46 -9.97 4.22 -6.48
C LEU A 46 -10.90 4.27 -7.69
N ALA A 47 -10.96 3.17 -8.45
CA ALA A 47 -11.90 3.00 -9.56
C ALA A 47 -13.32 2.64 -9.10
N ALA A 48 -13.50 2.27 -7.83
CA ALA A 48 -14.77 1.79 -7.32
C ALA A 48 -15.88 2.85 -7.54
N PRO A 49 -17.04 2.45 -8.09
CA PRO A 49 -18.12 3.36 -8.39
C PRO A 49 -18.59 4.07 -7.12
N GLN A 50 -18.69 5.40 -7.17
CA GLN A 50 -19.29 6.18 -6.08
C GLN A 50 -20.80 6.21 -6.34
N THR A 51 -21.49 5.16 -5.91
CA THR A 51 -22.94 5.00 -6.14
C THR A 51 -23.76 6.09 -5.44
N GLY A 52 -23.21 6.72 -4.39
CA GLY A 52 -23.83 7.84 -3.68
C GLY A 52 -25.15 7.49 -2.99
N THR A 53 -25.54 6.23 -3.01
CA THR A 53 -26.76 5.70 -2.43
C THR A 53 -26.40 4.80 -1.26
N GLU A 54 -26.88 5.18 -0.07
CA GLU A 54 -26.88 4.30 1.09
C GLU A 54 -27.68 3.03 0.71
N ASN A 55 -27.07 1.85 0.86
CA ASN A 55 -27.66 0.54 0.53
C ASN A 55 -27.77 0.18 -0.97
N ASP A 56 -26.75 0.49 -1.77
CA ASP A 56 -26.61 -0.04 -3.15
C ASP A 56 -26.38 -1.57 -3.21
N GLY A 57 -26.31 -2.24 -2.06
CA GLY A 57 -26.08 -3.68 -1.94
C GLY A 57 -24.61 -4.06 -2.12
N LEU A 58 -23.70 -3.09 -2.14
CA LEU A 58 -22.25 -3.31 -2.20
C LEU A 58 -21.60 -2.91 -0.88
N TYR A 59 -20.45 -3.54 -0.60
CA TYR A 59 -19.77 -3.39 0.68
C TYR A 59 -18.30 -3.02 0.49
N SER A 60 -17.80 -2.26 1.44
CA SER A 60 -16.50 -1.62 1.57
C SER A 60 -16.20 -0.58 0.51
N ASP A 61 -15.07 0.10 0.67
CA ASP A 61 -14.52 1.03 -0.30
C ASP A 61 -14.27 0.39 -1.70
N TRP A 62 -14.24 -0.96 -1.79
CA TRP A 62 -14.06 -1.70 -3.03
C TRP A 62 -15.36 -2.11 -3.71
N GLN A 63 -16.52 -1.81 -3.11
CA GLN A 63 -17.84 -2.03 -3.71
C GLN A 63 -18.07 -3.51 -4.10
N ILE A 64 -17.87 -4.40 -3.12
CA ILE A 64 -17.92 -5.85 -3.29
C ILE A 64 -19.34 -6.36 -3.10
N LYS A 65 -19.74 -7.32 -3.93
CA LYS A 65 -21.02 -8.02 -3.76
C LYS A 65 -21.02 -8.92 -2.51
N PRO A 66 -22.10 -8.93 -1.71
CA PRO A 66 -22.15 -9.62 -0.43
C PRO A 66 -21.88 -11.13 -0.53
N GLU A 67 -22.28 -11.78 -1.62
CA GLU A 67 -22.10 -13.21 -1.84
C GLU A 67 -20.62 -13.63 -1.95
N ASN A 68 -19.72 -12.72 -2.33
CA ASN A 68 -18.29 -13.02 -2.43
C ASN A 68 -17.59 -13.02 -1.06
N ILE A 69 -18.11 -12.23 -0.12
CA ILE A 69 -17.42 -11.92 1.14
C ILE A 69 -17.20 -13.16 2.02
N PRO A 70 -18.20 -14.02 2.30
CA PRO A 70 -17.98 -15.22 3.10
C PRO A 70 -16.95 -16.15 2.47
N ARG A 71 -17.04 -16.40 1.15
CA ARG A 71 -16.11 -17.30 0.46
C ARG A 71 -14.67 -16.78 0.49
N TRP A 72 -14.47 -15.50 0.17
CA TRP A 72 -13.14 -14.90 0.14
C TRP A 72 -12.53 -14.77 1.54
N SER A 73 -13.32 -14.36 2.53
CA SER A 73 -12.85 -14.31 3.92
C SER A 73 -12.46 -15.70 4.43
N ARG A 74 -13.26 -16.75 4.20
CA ARG A 74 -12.86 -18.11 4.58
C ARG A 74 -11.51 -18.52 4.00
N GLN A 75 -11.31 -18.24 2.71
CA GLN A 75 -10.07 -18.58 2.01
C GLN A 75 -8.86 -17.77 2.54
N CYS A 76 -9.06 -16.48 2.82
CA CYS A 76 -7.98 -15.53 3.05
C CYS A 76 -7.90 -15.00 4.50
N ASN A 77 -8.66 -15.58 5.42
CA ASN A 77 -8.75 -15.17 6.82
C ASN A 77 -8.79 -16.41 7.74
N ASN A 78 -7.85 -17.33 7.55
CA ASN A 78 -7.65 -18.51 8.42
C ASN A 78 -8.92 -19.35 8.62
N GLY A 79 -9.73 -19.53 7.57
CA GLY A 79 -10.98 -20.29 7.63
C GLY A 79 -12.18 -19.55 8.22
N GLN A 80 -12.02 -18.31 8.68
CA GLN A 80 -13.13 -17.52 9.24
C GLN A 80 -13.93 -16.81 8.15
N GLU A 81 -15.24 -17.07 8.13
CA GLU A 81 -16.19 -16.34 7.29
C GLU A 81 -16.59 -15.01 7.96
N LEU A 82 -16.53 -13.93 7.19
CA LEU A 82 -17.08 -12.63 7.59
C LEU A 82 -18.44 -12.43 6.94
N THR A 83 -19.35 -11.81 7.67
CA THR A 83 -20.56 -11.24 7.08
C THR A 83 -20.23 -9.95 6.33
N PRO A 84 -21.07 -9.51 5.37
CA PRO A 84 -20.85 -8.24 4.67
C PRO A 84 -20.68 -7.04 5.61
N ARG A 85 -21.48 -6.95 6.69
CA ARG A 85 -21.35 -5.90 7.71
C ARG A 85 -20.03 -5.97 8.49
N GLN A 86 -19.56 -7.17 8.82
CA GLN A 86 -18.28 -7.34 9.50
C GLN A 86 -17.11 -6.96 8.58
N PHE A 87 -17.21 -7.28 7.30
CA PHE A 87 -16.22 -6.93 6.29
C PHE A 87 -16.15 -5.41 6.09
N GLU A 88 -17.30 -4.74 5.93
CA GLU A 88 -17.42 -3.27 5.88
C GLU A 88 -16.78 -2.59 7.10
N ALA A 89 -17.14 -3.06 8.29
CA ALA A 89 -16.68 -2.46 9.54
C ALA A 89 -15.18 -2.68 9.81
N ARG A 90 -14.49 -3.48 9.00
CA ARG A 90 -13.08 -3.88 9.19
C ARG A 90 -12.28 -3.61 7.91
N PRO A 91 -12.09 -2.34 7.51
CA PRO A 91 -11.46 -1.98 6.24
C PRO A 91 -10.04 -2.54 6.07
N VAL A 92 -9.30 -2.71 7.17
CA VAL A 92 -7.97 -3.35 7.16
C VAL A 92 -8.07 -4.84 6.81
N THR A 93 -8.96 -5.57 7.48
CA THR A 93 -9.20 -7.00 7.21
C THR A 93 -9.75 -7.20 5.80
N ALA A 94 -10.66 -6.32 5.37
CA ALA A 94 -11.17 -6.28 4.01
C ALA A 94 -10.03 -6.15 3.00
N ARG A 95 -9.14 -5.16 3.17
CA ARG A 95 -7.96 -4.97 2.31
C ARG A 95 -7.05 -6.19 2.29
N ARG A 96 -6.77 -6.82 3.44
CA ARG A 96 -5.95 -8.03 3.52
C ARG A 96 -6.55 -9.19 2.73
N ILE A 97 -7.85 -9.44 2.92
CA ILE A 97 -8.58 -10.47 2.17
C ILE A 97 -8.47 -10.19 0.67
N LEU A 98 -8.63 -8.94 0.26
CA LEU A 98 -8.50 -8.55 -1.15
C LEU A 98 -7.08 -8.70 -1.69
N VAL A 99 -6.04 -8.37 -0.93
CA VAL A 99 -4.65 -8.64 -1.34
C VAL A 99 -4.42 -10.13 -1.54
N CYS A 100 -4.93 -10.98 -0.65
CA CYS A 100 -4.85 -12.43 -0.80
C CYS A 100 -5.58 -12.91 -2.07
N VAL A 101 -6.85 -12.52 -2.27
CA VAL A 101 -7.64 -12.90 -3.46
C VAL A 101 -6.97 -12.39 -4.75
N MET A 102 -6.56 -11.12 -4.76
CA MET A 102 -6.01 -10.50 -5.97
C MET A 102 -4.60 -10.95 -6.29
N ARG A 103 -3.85 -11.52 -5.34
CA ARG A 103 -2.56 -12.17 -5.63
C ARG A 103 -2.74 -13.33 -6.58
N ASP A 104 -3.68 -14.22 -6.28
CA ASP A 104 -3.98 -15.39 -7.12
C ASP A 104 -4.50 -14.95 -8.49
N VAL A 105 -5.46 -14.01 -8.51
CA VAL A 105 -6.03 -13.47 -9.74
C VAL A 105 -4.94 -12.84 -10.61
N LEU A 106 -4.11 -11.96 -10.04
CA LEU A 106 -3.08 -11.25 -10.81
C LEU A 106 -2.00 -12.22 -11.31
N GLN A 107 -1.57 -13.19 -10.50
CA GLN A 107 -0.61 -14.20 -10.92
C GLN A 107 -1.12 -15.06 -12.10
N GLU A 108 -2.40 -15.44 -12.06
CA GLU A 108 -3.05 -16.13 -13.17
C GLU A 108 -3.10 -15.23 -14.42
N GLN A 109 -3.50 -13.97 -14.26
CA GLN A 109 -3.63 -13.06 -15.40
C GLN A 109 -2.29 -12.67 -16.03
N TYR A 110 -1.20 -12.62 -15.25
CA TYR A 110 0.16 -12.49 -15.77
C TYR A 110 0.54 -13.68 -16.66
N SER A 111 0.22 -14.90 -16.21
CA SER A 111 0.49 -16.10 -16.99
C SER A 111 -0.33 -16.10 -18.29
N ALA A 112 -1.60 -15.68 -18.23
CA ALA A 112 -2.49 -15.59 -19.38
C ALA A 112 -2.14 -14.43 -20.35
N SER A 113 -1.40 -13.42 -19.89
CA SER A 113 -1.03 -12.25 -20.70
C SER A 113 0.39 -12.32 -21.27
N SER A 114 1.03 -13.50 -21.28
CA SER A 114 2.45 -13.64 -21.65
C SER A 114 3.35 -12.70 -20.82
N ASN A 115 3.06 -12.57 -19.52
CA ASN A 115 3.70 -11.68 -18.57
C ASN A 115 3.58 -10.17 -18.88
N ASN A 116 2.62 -9.76 -19.72
CA ASN A 116 2.33 -8.34 -19.91
C ASN A 116 1.53 -7.80 -18.71
N GLU A 117 2.18 -7.00 -17.88
CA GLU A 117 1.62 -6.41 -16.66
C GLU A 117 0.35 -5.58 -16.91
N SER A 118 0.39 -4.67 -17.90
CA SER A 118 -0.75 -3.79 -18.18
C SER A 118 -1.97 -4.60 -18.63
N VAL A 119 -1.76 -5.61 -19.47
CA VAL A 119 -2.82 -6.54 -19.89
C VAL A 119 -3.30 -7.38 -18.70
N ALA A 120 -2.41 -7.85 -17.83
CA ALA A 120 -2.78 -8.62 -16.64
C ALA A 120 -3.66 -7.80 -15.68
N VAL A 121 -3.33 -6.53 -15.46
CA VAL A 121 -4.13 -5.58 -14.66
C VAL A 121 -5.49 -5.34 -15.29
N GLN A 122 -5.57 -5.12 -16.60
CA GLN A 122 -6.84 -4.94 -17.30
C GLN A 122 -7.71 -6.20 -17.24
N ARG A 123 -7.10 -7.38 -17.40
CA ARG A 123 -7.77 -8.68 -17.25
C ARG A 123 -8.29 -8.89 -15.84
N ALA A 124 -7.51 -8.55 -14.81
CA ALA A 124 -7.94 -8.62 -13.42
C ALA A 124 -9.09 -7.65 -13.12
N ALA A 125 -9.06 -6.43 -13.67
CA ALA A 125 -10.16 -5.47 -13.57
C ALA A 125 -11.44 -5.95 -14.28
N SER A 126 -11.29 -6.60 -15.43
CA SER A 126 -12.41 -7.23 -16.15
C SER A 126 -13.01 -8.38 -15.36
N TRP A 127 -12.17 -9.22 -14.76
CA TRP A 127 -12.60 -10.30 -13.86
C TRP A 127 -13.34 -9.74 -12.64
N TRP A 128 -12.83 -8.66 -12.05
CA TRP A 128 -13.48 -7.99 -10.91
C TRP A 128 -14.91 -7.55 -11.25
N MET A 129 -15.09 -6.92 -12.42
CA MET A 129 -16.39 -6.39 -12.84
C MET A 129 -17.37 -7.45 -13.33
N THR A 130 -16.88 -8.47 -14.03
CA THR A 130 -17.73 -9.37 -14.83
C THR A 130 -17.61 -10.85 -14.46
N GLY A 131 -16.66 -11.20 -13.60
CA GLY A 131 -16.24 -12.58 -13.34
C GLY A 131 -15.44 -13.21 -14.49
N LYS A 132 -15.18 -12.49 -15.59
CA LYS A 132 -14.50 -13.00 -16.79
C LYS A 132 -13.34 -12.10 -17.19
N ALA A 133 -12.12 -12.60 -17.10
CA ALA A 133 -10.92 -11.84 -17.43
C ALA A 133 -10.82 -11.55 -18.93
N GLU A 134 -11.35 -12.45 -19.77
CA GLU A 134 -11.31 -12.41 -21.23
C GLU A 134 -12.11 -11.24 -21.80
N ASN A 135 -13.09 -10.74 -21.06
CA ASN A 135 -13.89 -9.59 -21.47
C ASN A 135 -13.08 -8.29 -21.54
N TYR A 136 -11.82 -8.24 -21.09
CA TYR A 136 -11.03 -7.00 -21.09
C TYR A 136 -10.88 -6.40 -22.49
N SER A 137 -10.74 -7.24 -23.52
CA SER A 137 -10.57 -6.81 -24.93
C SER A 137 -11.89 -6.43 -25.59
N ASN A 138 -13.01 -7.00 -25.13
CA ASN A 138 -14.35 -6.66 -25.59
C ASN A 138 -15.35 -6.58 -24.43
N PRO A 139 -15.33 -5.50 -23.63
CA PRO A 139 -16.17 -5.39 -22.45
C PRO A 139 -17.66 -5.36 -22.82
N PRO A 140 -18.55 -5.91 -21.97
CA PRO A 140 -19.98 -6.05 -22.27
C PRO A 140 -20.72 -4.71 -22.43
N ASN A 141 -20.15 -3.62 -21.93
CA ASN A 141 -20.67 -2.27 -22.08
C ASN A 141 -19.56 -1.22 -21.89
N SER A 142 -19.86 0.04 -22.26
CA SER A 142 -18.95 1.17 -22.12
C SER A 142 -18.55 1.45 -20.67
N TYR A 143 -19.45 1.18 -19.72
CA TYR A 143 -19.18 1.34 -18.30
C TYR A 143 -18.06 0.41 -17.81
N THR A 144 -18.11 -0.87 -18.18
CA THR A 144 -17.07 -1.86 -17.84
C THR A 144 -15.74 -1.47 -18.48
N ARG A 145 -15.76 -1.00 -19.73
CA ARG A 145 -14.57 -0.48 -20.41
C ARG A 145 -13.94 0.68 -19.62
N SER A 146 -14.74 1.68 -19.25
CA SER A 146 -14.27 2.83 -18.48
C SER A 146 -13.71 2.42 -17.11
N TYR A 147 -14.33 1.45 -16.44
CA TYR A 147 -13.81 0.92 -15.17
C TYR A 147 -12.42 0.27 -15.36
N ILE A 148 -12.25 -0.59 -16.36
CA ILE A 148 -10.98 -1.25 -16.66
C ILE A 148 -9.87 -0.22 -16.95
N GLU A 149 -10.18 0.81 -17.73
CA GLU A 149 -9.25 1.91 -18.04
C GLU A 149 -8.85 2.70 -16.79
N LYS A 150 -9.81 3.00 -15.91
CA LYS A 150 -9.55 3.67 -14.62
C LYS A 150 -8.63 2.85 -13.73
N VAL A 151 -8.90 1.55 -13.59
CA VAL A 151 -8.05 0.65 -12.79
C VAL A 151 -6.62 0.65 -13.34
N LEU A 152 -6.42 0.51 -14.65
CA LEU A 152 -5.08 0.57 -15.22
C LEU A 152 -4.40 1.92 -14.96
N SER A 153 -5.12 3.03 -15.12
CA SER A 153 -4.60 4.38 -14.88
C SER A 153 -4.16 4.57 -13.42
N PHE A 154 -5.01 4.20 -12.46
CA PHE A 154 -4.68 4.28 -11.04
C PHE A 154 -3.53 3.33 -10.67
N TYR A 155 -3.51 2.11 -11.23
CA TYR A 155 -2.43 1.18 -11.02
C TYR A 155 -1.08 1.76 -11.44
N GLN A 156 -1.01 2.34 -12.64
CA GLN A 156 0.19 3.00 -13.14
C GLN A 156 0.57 4.22 -12.30
N GLN A 157 -0.40 4.96 -11.76
CA GLN A 157 -0.14 6.05 -10.83
C GLN A 157 0.50 5.53 -9.53
N GLN A 158 -0.01 4.44 -8.95
CA GLN A 158 0.56 3.81 -7.76
C GLN A 158 2.00 3.34 -8.03
N GLN A 159 2.25 2.71 -9.19
CA GLN A 159 3.59 2.28 -9.59
C GLN A 159 4.56 3.47 -9.76
N ARG A 160 4.08 4.59 -10.33
CA ARG A 160 4.88 5.82 -10.42
C ARG A 160 5.22 6.36 -9.04
N GLN A 161 4.26 6.43 -8.13
CA GLN A 161 4.50 6.89 -6.75
C GLN A 161 5.55 6.04 -6.03
N LEU A 162 5.56 4.73 -6.28
CA LEU A 162 6.59 3.81 -5.78
C LEU A 162 7.96 3.99 -6.47
N GLY A 163 8.00 4.51 -7.70
CA GLY A 163 9.23 4.73 -8.48
C GLY A 163 9.83 6.14 -8.38
N THR A 164 9.06 7.17 -8.07
CA THR A 164 9.53 8.58 -8.00
C THR A 164 10.34 8.94 -6.75
N GLU A 165 10.50 8.05 -5.77
CA GLU A 165 11.38 8.31 -4.61
C GLU A 165 12.88 8.07 -4.91
N THR A 166 13.27 7.63 -6.13
CA THR A 166 14.67 7.28 -6.46
C THR A 166 15.45 8.32 -7.29
N THR A 167 14.97 9.55 -7.48
CA THR A 167 15.80 10.58 -8.15
C THR A 167 15.50 11.99 -7.66
N THR A 168 16.12 12.38 -6.54
CA THR A 168 16.55 13.77 -6.35
C THR A 168 17.78 13.77 -5.45
N GLU A 169 18.95 13.74 -6.07
CA GLU A 169 20.24 13.96 -5.43
C GLU A 169 20.42 15.48 -5.19
N PRO A 170 20.63 15.97 -3.95
CA PRO A 170 20.88 17.38 -3.71
C PRO A 170 22.36 17.69 -3.94
N SER A 171 22.66 18.41 -5.02
CA SER A 171 23.96 19.06 -5.19
C SER A 171 24.15 20.12 -4.10
N THR A 172 25.22 19.95 -3.33
CA THR A 172 25.63 20.85 -2.25
C THR A 172 26.44 22.01 -2.83
N GLN A 173 26.02 23.26 -2.60
CA GLN A 173 26.94 24.39 -2.68
C GLN A 173 26.56 25.47 -1.66
N ALA A 174 27.45 25.64 -0.69
CA ALA A 174 27.38 26.67 0.34
C ALA A 174 28.33 27.82 -0.01
N THR A 175 27.87 29.08 0.16
CA THR A 175 28.75 30.20 0.56
C THR A 175 27.96 31.40 1.10
N ALA A 176 28.10 31.64 2.42
CA ALA A 176 28.44 32.91 3.11
C ALA A 176 27.47 34.15 3.06
N PRO A 177 27.61 35.18 3.94
CA PRO A 177 26.52 35.66 4.81
C PRO A 177 26.08 37.14 4.66
N SER A 178 24.80 37.41 5.01
CA SER A 178 24.17 38.66 5.55
C SER A 178 24.37 40.02 4.84
N PRO A 179 23.34 40.92 4.81
CA PRO A 179 22.97 41.66 6.03
C PRO A 179 21.47 41.93 6.24
N LYS A 180 21.15 42.26 7.50
CA LYS A 180 19.87 42.73 8.05
C LYS A 180 19.45 44.08 7.41
N PRO A 181 18.13 44.35 7.30
CA PRO A 181 17.61 45.51 8.01
C PRO A 181 16.28 45.25 8.75
N THR A 182 16.11 46.04 9.80
CA THR A 182 15.02 46.09 10.78
C THR A 182 13.87 46.97 10.27
N ALA A 183 12.61 46.55 10.46
CA ALA A 183 11.49 47.34 11.05
C ALA A 183 10.08 46.89 10.57
N SER A 184 9.29 46.42 11.55
CA SER A 184 7.89 46.77 11.83
C SER A 184 6.78 46.58 10.78
N SER A 185 5.99 45.51 10.95
CA SER A 185 4.51 45.54 10.94
C SER A 185 3.97 44.24 11.56
N PRO A 186 2.84 44.26 12.30
CA PRO A 186 2.30 43.07 12.95
C PRO A 186 1.50 42.25 11.95
N SER A 187 2.19 41.41 11.16
CA SER A 187 1.53 40.33 10.44
C SER A 187 1.09 39.28 11.44
N ALA A 188 -0.20 38.95 11.42
CA ALA A 188 -0.78 37.85 12.18
C ALA A 188 0.07 36.58 12.02
N SER A 189 0.70 36.18 13.12
CA SER A 189 1.60 35.03 13.19
C SER A 189 0.83 33.77 12.79
N THR A 190 1.14 33.21 11.62
CA THR A 190 0.91 31.80 11.32
C THR A 190 1.83 31.02 12.25
N ALA A 191 1.34 30.66 13.44
CA ALA A 191 2.13 29.84 14.36
C ALA A 191 2.50 28.54 13.64
N PRO A 192 3.80 28.18 13.57
CA PRO A 192 4.20 26.90 12.99
C PRO A 192 3.57 25.77 13.81
N ILE A 193 3.20 24.67 13.13
CA ILE A 193 2.73 23.45 13.79
C ILE A 193 3.73 23.05 14.89
N SER A 194 3.26 22.98 16.14
CA SER A 194 4.11 22.69 17.30
C SER A 194 4.34 21.19 17.49
N ASP A 195 5.43 20.83 18.16
CA ASP A 195 5.71 19.42 18.49
C ASP A 195 4.61 18.79 19.37
N ALA A 196 3.92 19.61 20.17
CA ALA A 196 2.74 19.16 20.92
C ALA A 196 1.57 18.81 20.00
N GLN A 197 1.35 19.55 18.90
CA GLN A 197 0.33 19.21 17.90
C GLN A 197 0.70 17.91 17.18
N VAL A 198 1.97 17.75 16.79
CA VAL A 198 2.43 16.51 16.15
C VAL A 198 2.26 15.32 17.10
N SER A 199 2.71 15.43 18.34
CA SER A 199 2.62 14.36 19.34
C SER A 199 1.16 13.98 19.64
N ALA A 200 0.28 14.98 19.76
CA ALA A 200 -1.15 14.76 19.95
C ALA A 200 -1.80 14.03 18.75
N LEU A 201 -1.38 14.35 17.52
CA LEU A 201 -1.86 13.65 16.32
C LEU A 201 -1.36 12.21 16.28
N VAL A 202 -0.07 11.98 16.55
CA VAL A 202 0.54 10.65 16.56
C VAL A 202 -0.17 9.76 17.59
N GLU A 203 -0.41 10.27 18.79
CA GLU A 203 -1.14 9.51 19.81
C GLU A 203 -2.60 9.27 19.43
N ALA A 204 -3.26 10.26 18.82
CA ALA A 204 -4.63 10.08 18.32
C ALA A 204 -4.73 9.01 17.23
N LEU A 205 -3.71 8.89 16.36
CA LEU A 205 -3.62 7.81 15.37
C LEU A 205 -3.46 6.44 16.04
N ARG A 206 -2.64 6.35 17.10
CA ARG A 206 -2.47 5.13 17.92
C ARG A 206 -3.78 4.68 18.56
N LEU A 207 -4.49 5.60 19.20
CA LEU A 207 -5.76 5.32 19.87
C LEU A 207 -6.89 5.00 18.88
N ALA A 208 -6.85 5.61 17.70
CA ALA A 208 -7.80 5.33 16.63
C ALA A 208 -7.48 4.02 15.89
N ALA A 209 -6.25 3.52 15.97
CA ALA A 209 -5.81 2.31 15.31
C ALA A 209 -6.75 1.14 15.66
N PRO A 210 -7.37 0.50 14.65
CA PRO A 210 -8.16 -0.71 14.85
C PRO A 210 -7.40 -1.73 15.71
N GLN A 211 -7.95 -2.09 16.87
CA GLN A 211 -7.41 -3.16 17.70
C GLN A 211 -7.75 -4.49 17.02
N THR A 212 -6.85 -4.98 16.17
CA THR A 212 -7.06 -6.18 15.33
C THR A 212 -6.95 -7.48 16.11
N GLY A 213 -6.43 -7.44 17.34
CA GLY A 213 -6.40 -8.56 18.29
C GLY A 213 -5.77 -9.84 17.74
N THR A 214 -4.96 -9.73 16.68
CA THR A 214 -4.38 -10.87 15.97
C THR A 214 -2.95 -10.57 15.60
N ASP A 215 -2.03 -11.46 16.01
CA ASP A 215 -0.70 -11.54 15.42
C ASP A 215 -0.89 -11.79 13.92
N ASN A 216 -0.27 -10.97 13.06
CA ASN A 216 -0.28 -11.05 11.58
C ASN A 216 -1.40 -10.28 10.81
N ASP A 217 -1.68 -9.02 11.15
CA ASP A 217 -2.35 -8.09 10.22
C ASP A 217 -1.39 -7.48 9.17
N GLU A 218 -0.14 -7.92 9.15
CA GLU A 218 0.96 -7.35 8.35
C GLU A 218 1.11 -5.84 8.59
N LEU A 219 0.64 -5.34 9.73
CA LEU A 219 0.86 -3.97 10.17
C LEU A 219 1.68 -4.01 11.45
N TYR A 220 2.58 -3.05 11.59
CA TYR A 220 3.62 -3.09 12.62
C TYR A 220 3.44 -1.94 13.59
N SER A 221 3.74 -2.21 14.86
CA SER A 221 3.56 -1.33 16.03
C SER A 221 2.09 -0.98 16.34
N ASP A 222 1.88 -0.29 17.46
CA ASP A 222 0.58 0.21 17.90
C ASP A 222 -0.11 1.15 16.89
N TRP A 223 0.64 1.71 15.94
CA TRP A 223 0.14 2.61 14.91
C TRP A 223 -0.27 1.92 13.61
N GLN A 224 -0.09 0.60 13.52
CA GLN A 224 -0.48 -0.20 12.36
C GLN A 224 0.14 0.29 11.04
N VAL A 225 1.47 0.42 11.03
CA VAL A 225 2.23 0.87 9.85
C VAL A 225 2.45 -0.28 8.88
N LYS A 226 2.25 -0.02 7.58
CA LYS A 226 2.54 -1.00 6.51
C LYS A 226 4.05 -1.27 6.40
N PRO A 227 4.49 -2.52 6.23
CA PRO A 227 5.92 -2.89 6.21
C PRO A 227 6.71 -2.18 5.12
N GLU A 228 6.10 -1.93 3.96
CA GLU A 228 6.74 -1.21 2.84
C GLU A 228 7.10 0.25 3.18
N ASN A 229 6.45 0.85 4.17
CA ASN A 229 6.76 2.22 4.59
C ASN A 229 7.94 2.29 5.56
N ILE A 230 8.20 1.20 6.29
CA ILE A 230 9.10 1.23 7.46
C ILE A 230 10.55 1.50 7.06
N PRO A 231 11.16 0.79 6.08
CA PRO A 231 12.55 1.07 5.68
C PRO A 231 12.74 2.51 5.21
N ARG A 232 11.85 3.01 4.34
CA ARG A 232 11.97 4.37 3.80
C ARG A 232 11.77 5.45 4.87
N TRP A 233 10.77 5.30 5.74
CA TRP A 233 10.49 6.29 6.79
C TRP A 233 11.58 6.33 7.85
N SER A 234 12.07 5.16 8.27
CA SER A 234 13.20 5.08 9.20
C SER A 234 14.46 5.71 8.59
N LYS A 235 14.81 5.38 7.34
CA LYS A 235 15.95 6.02 6.67
C LYS A 235 15.81 7.54 6.60
N GLN A 236 14.63 8.04 6.24
CA GLN A 236 14.35 9.47 6.17
C GLN A 236 14.51 10.16 7.53
N CYS A 237 14.02 9.54 8.61
CA CYS A 237 13.91 10.19 9.91
C CYS A 237 15.12 9.99 10.83
N GLN A 238 15.89 8.92 10.65
CA GLN A 238 17.03 8.57 11.52
C GLN A 238 18.27 8.09 10.76
N GLY A 239 18.25 8.08 9.42
CA GLY A 239 19.40 7.72 8.59
C GLY A 239 19.61 6.21 8.35
N GLU A 240 18.85 5.35 9.02
CA GLU A 240 18.97 3.90 8.91
C GLU A 240 17.64 3.22 8.57
N GLU A 241 17.69 2.25 7.66
CA GLU A 241 16.54 1.42 7.29
C GLU A 241 16.28 0.35 8.37
N LEU A 242 15.12 0.45 9.02
CA LEU A 242 14.64 -0.58 9.92
C LEU A 242 13.85 -1.64 9.15
N THR A 243 14.01 -2.88 9.59
CA THR A 243 13.05 -3.94 9.27
C THR A 243 11.74 -3.70 10.03
N PRO A 244 10.61 -4.21 9.51
CA PRO A 244 9.33 -4.13 10.21
C PRO A 244 9.37 -4.68 11.65
N ARG A 245 10.13 -5.76 11.88
CA ARG A 245 10.31 -6.35 13.21
C ARG A 245 11.07 -5.42 14.17
N GLN A 246 12.15 -4.81 13.71
CA GLN A 246 12.90 -3.84 14.53
C GLN A 246 12.02 -2.64 14.91
N PHE A 247 11.26 -2.13 13.94
CA PHE A 247 10.30 -1.05 14.16
C PHE A 247 9.23 -1.41 15.20
N ALA A 248 8.61 -2.59 15.11
CA ALA A 248 7.58 -3.01 16.05
C ALA A 248 8.10 -3.33 17.46
N THR A 249 9.39 -3.68 17.61
CA THR A 249 9.95 -4.08 18.91
C THR A 249 10.28 -2.89 19.81
N ASN A 250 10.43 -1.68 19.25
CA ASN A 250 10.74 -0.48 20.02
C ASN A 250 9.67 0.60 19.79
N ALA A 251 8.71 0.70 20.72
CA ALA A 251 7.59 1.63 20.63
C ALA A 251 8.03 3.10 20.60
N GLU A 252 9.10 3.47 21.32
CA GLU A 252 9.63 4.84 21.33
C GLU A 252 10.25 5.20 19.97
N THR A 253 11.01 4.28 19.38
CA THR A 253 11.57 4.46 18.03
C THR A 253 10.47 4.55 16.98
N ALA A 254 9.45 3.68 17.05
CA ALA A 254 8.30 3.73 16.15
C ALA A 254 7.57 5.07 16.26
N GLN A 255 7.28 5.53 17.49
CA GLN A 255 6.65 6.82 17.74
C GLN A 255 7.48 7.98 17.16
N GLY A 256 8.80 7.98 17.36
CA GLY A 256 9.70 9.02 16.85
C GLY A 256 9.70 9.11 15.33
N ILE A 257 9.78 7.97 14.64
CA ILE A 257 9.71 7.91 13.17
C ILE A 257 8.34 8.40 12.68
N ILE A 258 7.25 7.97 13.31
CA ILE A 258 5.90 8.41 12.94
C ILE A 258 5.71 9.91 13.18
N ALA A 259 6.21 10.45 14.29
CA ALA A 259 6.17 11.88 14.56
C ALA A 259 6.95 12.69 13.53
N CYS A 260 8.12 12.20 13.11
CA CYS A 260 8.89 12.80 12.02
C CYS A 260 8.07 12.89 10.73
N ILE A 261 7.46 11.78 10.27
CA ILE A 261 6.64 11.76 9.05
C ILE A 261 5.37 12.62 9.20
N MET A 262 4.68 12.51 10.33
CA MET A 262 3.42 13.20 10.55
C MET A 262 3.59 14.70 10.76
N ARG A 263 4.77 15.18 11.13
CA ARG A 263 5.07 16.63 11.19
C ARG A 263 4.93 17.26 9.81
N ASP A 264 5.53 16.68 8.79
CA ASP A 264 5.47 17.19 7.42
C ASP A 264 4.06 17.09 6.84
N VAL A 265 3.39 15.95 7.07
CA VAL A 265 2.00 15.74 6.64
C VAL A 265 1.08 16.76 7.29
N LEU A 266 1.14 16.93 8.62
CA LEU A 266 0.29 17.87 9.33
C LEU A 266 0.55 19.31 8.90
N LYS A 267 1.82 19.70 8.72
CA LYS A 267 2.20 21.03 8.21
C LYS A 267 1.58 21.28 6.84
N LEU A 268 1.73 20.35 5.91
CA LEU A 268 1.15 20.46 4.57
C LEU A 268 -0.39 20.56 4.62
N GLN A 269 -1.03 19.71 5.43
CA GLN A 269 -2.49 19.70 5.54
C GLN A 269 -3.05 20.91 6.28
N TYR A 270 -2.27 21.53 7.17
CA TYR A 270 -2.65 22.77 7.83
C TYR A 270 -2.68 23.95 6.87
N THR A 271 -1.71 24.04 5.97
CA THR A 271 -1.76 25.03 4.88
C THR A 271 -2.94 24.74 3.94
N ALA A 272 -3.11 23.48 3.52
CA ALA A 272 -4.17 23.08 2.60
C ALA A 272 -5.59 23.28 3.17
N SER A 273 -5.75 23.28 4.49
CA SER A 273 -7.02 23.50 5.17
C SER A 273 -7.35 24.98 5.44
N GLY A 274 -6.54 25.92 4.93
CA GLY A 274 -6.71 27.33 5.24
C GLY A 274 -6.42 27.64 6.72
N SER A 275 -5.43 26.96 7.31
CA SER A 275 -5.07 27.04 8.73
C SER A 275 -6.13 26.50 9.70
N ASN A 276 -7.09 25.71 9.21
CA ASN A 276 -8.05 25.02 10.08
C ASN A 276 -7.44 23.74 10.65
N GLU A 277 -7.09 23.75 11.93
CA GLU A 277 -6.45 22.63 12.63
C GLU A 277 -7.28 21.36 12.63
N SER A 278 -8.60 21.46 12.85
CA SER A 278 -9.47 20.28 12.88
C SER A 278 -9.54 19.61 11.51
N ILE A 279 -9.67 20.40 10.44
CA ILE A 279 -9.66 19.87 9.07
C ILE A 279 -8.26 19.32 8.73
N ALA A 280 -7.18 19.98 9.17
CA ALA A 280 -5.82 19.49 8.95
C ALA A 280 -5.58 18.11 9.58
N VAL A 281 -6.04 17.92 10.81
CA VAL A 281 -5.98 16.64 11.54
C VAL A 281 -6.76 15.56 10.80
N GLN A 282 -7.99 15.84 10.36
CA GLN A 282 -8.80 14.88 9.60
C GLN A 282 -8.16 14.53 8.27
N ARG A 283 -7.62 15.52 7.54
CA ARG A 283 -6.89 15.30 6.29
C ARG A 283 -5.61 14.49 6.49
N ALA A 284 -4.86 14.76 7.55
CA ALA A 284 -3.67 13.99 7.92
C ALA A 284 -4.04 12.54 8.28
N ALA A 285 -5.14 12.33 9.00
CA ALA A 285 -5.67 11.00 9.30
C ALA A 285 -6.16 10.26 8.04
N SER A 286 -6.77 10.97 7.09
CA SER A 286 -7.16 10.42 5.80
C SER A 286 -5.95 9.97 4.99
N TRP A 287 -4.90 10.79 4.97
CA TRP A 287 -3.61 10.43 4.36
C TRP A 287 -2.98 9.21 5.05
N TRP A 288 -3.02 9.14 6.38
CA TRP A 288 -2.52 7.99 7.13
C TRP A 288 -3.23 6.68 6.74
N MET A 289 -4.56 6.72 6.68
CA MET A 289 -5.37 5.53 6.38
C MET A 289 -5.32 5.13 4.90
N THR A 290 -5.38 6.10 3.99
CA THR A 290 -5.66 5.86 2.57
C THR A 290 -4.56 6.34 1.61
N GLY A 291 -3.61 7.14 2.08
CA GLY A 291 -2.65 7.87 1.24
C GLY A 291 -3.22 9.14 0.59
N ASP A 292 -4.53 9.40 0.66
CA ASP A 292 -5.18 10.58 0.07
C ASP A 292 -5.82 11.46 1.16
N PRO A 293 -5.34 12.70 1.38
CA PRO A 293 -5.91 13.60 2.38
C PRO A 293 -7.31 14.12 2.01
N ASN A 294 -7.74 14.04 0.75
CA ASN A 294 -9.02 14.59 0.29
C ASN A 294 -10.21 13.67 0.54
N GLN A 295 -9.97 12.43 0.99
CA GLN A 295 -11.01 11.46 1.33
C GLN A 295 -11.53 11.61 2.77
N TYR A 296 -11.05 12.62 3.50
CA TYR A 296 -11.25 12.73 4.95
C TYR A 296 -12.70 12.80 5.42
N ASN A 297 -13.63 13.15 4.54
CA ASN A 297 -15.05 13.26 4.83
C ASN A 297 -15.91 12.28 4.02
N ARG A 298 -15.33 11.20 3.50
CA ARG A 298 -16.04 10.22 2.66
C ARG A 298 -16.09 8.82 3.28
N GLY A 299 -17.25 8.18 3.19
CA GLY A 299 -17.45 6.75 3.50
C GLY A 299 -16.85 6.30 4.84
N SER A 300 -16.22 5.12 4.83
CA SER A 300 -15.55 4.55 6.00
C SER A 300 -14.38 5.41 6.52
N THR A 301 -13.75 6.21 5.64
CA THR A 301 -12.66 7.12 6.00
C THR A 301 -13.16 8.25 6.91
N ALA A 302 -14.36 8.79 6.66
CA ALA A 302 -14.95 9.84 7.51
C ALA A 302 -15.10 9.39 8.98
N SER A 303 -15.54 8.15 9.19
CA SER A 303 -15.67 7.59 10.54
C SER A 303 -14.32 7.48 11.25
N TYR A 304 -13.28 7.05 10.53
CA TYR A 304 -11.93 6.97 11.08
C TYR A 304 -11.34 8.35 11.40
N THR A 305 -11.40 9.29 10.45
CA THR A 305 -10.83 10.64 10.65
C THR A 305 -11.55 11.41 11.76
N GLN A 306 -12.86 11.21 11.92
CA GLN A 306 -13.62 11.77 13.03
C GLN A 306 -13.18 11.20 14.38
N LYS A 307 -12.90 9.88 14.44
CA LYS A 307 -12.37 9.23 15.64
C LYS A 307 -10.98 9.77 16.01
N VAL A 308 -10.09 9.93 15.03
CA VAL A 308 -8.77 10.57 15.25
C VAL A 308 -8.93 12.00 15.76
N LEU A 309 -9.81 12.80 15.14
CA LEU A 309 -10.05 14.18 15.58
C LEU A 309 -10.58 14.24 17.02
N SER A 310 -11.43 13.28 17.42
CA SER A 310 -11.93 13.17 18.80
C SER A 310 -10.79 12.95 19.79
N PHE A 311 -9.91 11.97 19.55
CA PHE A 311 -8.77 11.72 20.43
C PHE A 311 -7.78 12.90 20.46
N TYR A 312 -7.56 13.53 19.30
CA TYR A 312 -6.71 14.71 19.19
C TYR A 312 -7.23 15.86 20.05
N LYS A 313 -8.52 16.16 19.98
CA LYS A 313 -9.12 17.22 20.81
C LYS A 313 -9.06 16.88 22.30
N GLN A 314 -9.26 15.62 22.66
CA GLN A 314 -9.18 15.17 24.03
C GLN A 314 -7.79 15.35 24.62
N SER A 315 -6.73 14.97 23.89
CA SER A 315 -5.34 15.15 24.35
C SER A 315 -4.97 16.63 24.48
N ARG A 316 -5.46 17.47 23.56
CA ARG A 316 -5.27 18.93 23.60
C ARG A 316 -5.94 19.60 24.79
N LEU A 317 -7.08 19.08 25.25
CA LEU A 317 -7.77 19.57 26.44
C LEU A 317 -7.07 19.14 27.73
N GLN A 318 -6.51 17.93 27.78
CA GLN A 318 -5.77 17.43 28.95
C GLN A 318 -4.42 18.14 29.17
N LEU A 319 -3.85 18.75 28.13
CA LEU A 319 -2.63 19.55 28.18
C LEU A 319 -2.86 21.00 28.63
N LEU A 320 -4.12 21.42 28.80
CA LEU A 320 -4.47 22.70 29.42
C LEU A 320 -4.76 22.43 30.91
N PRO A 321 -3.89 22.84 31.85
CA PRO A 321 -4.24 22.77 33.27
C PRO A 321 -5.49 23.62 33.49
N HIS A 322 -6.45 23.09 34.24
CA HIS A 322 -7.68 23.79 34.63
C HIS A 322 -7.34 25.21 35.11
N ILE A 323 -7.82 26.21 34.36
CA ILE A 323 -7.94 27.59 34.83
C ILE A 323 -9.18 27.66 35.71
#